data_AF-A0A918GEC9-F1
#
_entry.id   AF-A0A918GEC9-F1
#
_cell.length_a   1.000
_cell.length_b   1.000
_cell.length_c   1.000
_cell.angle_alpha   90.00
_cell.angle_beta   90.00
_cell.angle_gamma   90.00
#
_symmetry.space_group_name_H-M   'P 1'
#
loop_
_entity.id
_entity.type
_entity.pdbx_description
1 polymer ?
#
loop_
_entity_poly.entity_id
_entity_poly.type
_entity_poly.pdbx_seq_one_letter_code
_entity_poly.pdbx_strand_id
1 'polypeptide(L)'
;MTTDAGPGTRHRLPARPAGPAAGPDPTRSTPMNEPLSPDRIRADVAELLGCDPAEIEPDEDLRDLGLDSVRLMTLVERWRAEGAPELELPDLAEKPELAHWTALLTGAAS
;
A
#
# COMPACT_ATOMS: atom_id res chain seq x y z
N MET A 1 -25.95 59.57 17.28
CA MET A 1 -26.58 59.01 16.07
C MET A 1 -26.52 57.49 16.19
N THR A 2 -27.65 56.87 15.94
CA THR A 2 -27.99 55.45 16.15
C THR A 2 -27.94 54.68 14.82
N THR A 3 -27.87 53.35 14.92
CA THR A 3 -28.08 52.33 13.84
C THR A 3 -26.84 52.16 12.95
N ASP A 4 -26.35 50.99 12.52
CA ASP A 4 -26.89 49.68 12.13
C ASP A 4 -25.63 48.77 11.97
N ALA A 5 -25.55 47.45 12.14
CA ALA A 5 -26.38 46.38 11.63
C ALA A 5 -26.02 45.06 12.35
N GLY A 6 -27.01 44.18 12.52
CA GLY A 6 -26.88 42.93 13.27
C GLY A 6 -26.02 41.83 12.61
N PRO A 7 -25.68 40.77 13.37
CA PRO A 7 -24.88 39.67 12.88
C PRO A 7 -25.73 38.72 12.03
N GLY A 8 -25.41 38.61 10.74
CA GLY A 8 -26.00 37.61 9.85
C GLY A 8 -25.56 36.20 10.25
N THR A 9 -26.40 35.51 11.02
CA THR A 9 -26.24 34.09 11.35
C THR A 9 -26.43 33.25 10.07
N ARG A 10 -25.34 32.79 9.46
CA ARG A 10 -25.42 31.75 8.42
C ARG A 10 -25.56 30.39 9.10
N HIS A 11 -26.74 29.78 8.93
CA HIS A 11 -27.02 28.42 9.36
C HIS A 11 -26.08 27.42 8.65
N ARG A 12 -25.38 26.64 9.48
CA ARG A 12 -24.48 25.53 9.17
C ARG A 12 -25.20 24.39 8.43
N LEU A 13 -24.52 23.78 7.45
CA LEU A 13 -24.56 22.32 7.25
C LEU A 13 -23.23 21.75 7.78
N PRO A 14 -23.25 20.67 8.57
CA PRO A 14 -22.03 20.03 9.06
C PRO A 14 -21.25 19.45 7.88
N ALA A 15 -19.92 19.56 7.91
CA ALA A 15 -19.09 18.64 7.14
C ALA A 15 -19.53 17.22 7.51
N ARG A 16 -19.80 16.39 6.49
CA ARG A 16 -20.08 14.96 6.66
C ARG A 16 -19.03 14.40 7.63
N PRO A 17 -19.40 13.50 8.58
CA PRO A 17 -18.37 12.71 9.22
C PRO A 17 -17.64 12.00 8.07
N ALA A 18 -16.32 12.24 7.97
CA ALA A 18 -15.48 11.21 7.38
C ALA A 18 -15.89 9.94 8.13
N GLY A 19 -16.46 8.95 7.41
CA GLY A 19 -16.53 7.60 7.95
C GLY A 19 -15.14 7.23 8.48
N PRO A 20 -15.02 6.28 9.41
CA PRO A 20 -13.70 5.88 9.86
C PRO A 20 -12.86 5.59 8.61
N ALA A 21 -11.92 6.48 8.28
CA ALA A 21 -10.79 6.14 7.47
C ALA A 21 -10.28 4.91 8.18
N ALA A 22 -10.40 3.75 7.51
CA ALA A 22 -9.98 2.48 8.05
C ALA A 22 -8.58 2.73 8.61
N GLY A 23 -8.52 2.90 9.93
CA GLY A 23 -7.26 3.06 10.61
C GLY A 23 -6.52 1.75 10.31
N PRO A 24 -5.22 1.79 10.06
CA PRO A 24 -4.46 0.55 10.07
C PRO A 24 -4.78 -0.14 11.40
N ASP A 25 -5.37 -1.32 11.31
CA ASP A 25 -5.77 -2.12 12.45
C ASP A 25 -4.56 -2.25 13.39
N PRO A 26 -4.64 -1.85 14.68
CA PRO A 26 -3.49 -1.86 15.58
C PRO A 26 -3.02 -3.26 15.99
N THR A 27 -3.57 -4.32 15.38
CA THR A 27 -3.12 -5.70 15.56
C THR A 27 -2.27 -6.17 14.39
N ARG A 28 -1.13 -5.53 14.11
CA ARG A 28 0.02 -6.28 13.55
C ARG A 28 0.67 -7.03 14.72
N SER A 29 -0.06 -7.97 15.30
CA SER A 29 0.59 -9.09 15.96
C SER A 29 1.38 -9.79 14.86
N THR A 30 2.69 -9.80 14.96
CA THR A 30 3.58 -10.54 14.07
C THR A 30 3.57 -12.00 14.50
N PRO A 31 2.88 -12.92 13.81
CA PRO A 31 3.34 -14.29 13.75
C PRO A 31 4.62 -14.28 12.91
N MET A 32 5.73 -14.68 13.50
CA MET A 32 7.06 -14.70 12.86
C MET A 32 7.20 -15.80 11.79
N ASN A 33 6.10 -16.27 11.17
CA ASN A 33 6.12 -17.29 10.13
C ASN A 33 4.77 -17.40 9.37
N GLU A 34 4.18 -16.28 8.95
CA GLU A 34 3.02 -16.34 8.04
C GLU A 34 3.53 -16.34 6.59
N PRO A 35 2.99 -17.21 5.71
CA PRO A 35 3.38 -17.21 4.31
C PRO A 35 3.11 -15.85 3.67
N LEU A 36 3.95 -15.48 2.69
CA LEU A 36 3.73 -14.28 1.87
C LEU A 36 2.31 -14.32 1.30
N SER A 37 1.52 -13.30 1.64
CA SER A 37 0.13 -13.16 1.20
C SER A 37 -0.01 -11.90 0.35
N PRO A 38 -1.04 -11.82 -0.52
CA PRO A 38 -1.27 -10.65 -1.38
C PRO A 38 -1.29 -9.33 -0.61
N ASP A 39 -1.95 -9.29 0.55
CA ASP A 39 -2.03 -8.10 1.40
C ASP A 39 -0.68 -7.70 1.98
N ARG A 40 0.19 -8.68 2.31
CA ARG A 40 1.56 -8.40 2.80
C ARG A 40 2.43 -7.84 1.71
N ILE A 41 2.43 -8.47 0.54
CA ILE A 41 3.18 -8.03 -0.63
C ILE A 41 2.79 -6.60 -0.99
N ARG A 42 1.48 -6.30 -1.07
CA ARG A 42 0.99 -4.94 -1.33
C ARG A 42 1.43 -3.95 -0.26
N ALA A 43 1.34 -4.32 1.01
CA ALA A 43 1.74 -3.45 2.12
C ALA A 43 3.25 -3.14 2.09
N ASP A 44 4.10 -4.11 1.78
CA ASP A 44 5.55 -3.92 1.68
C ASP A 44 5.92 -2.99 0.53
N VAL A 45 5.27 -3.15 -0.63
CA VAL A 45 5.47 -2.27 -1.79
C VAL A 45 5.03 -0.84 -1.46
N ALA A 46 3.85 -0.68 -0.86
CA ALA A 46 3.33 0.63 -0.45
C ALA A 46 4.22 1.32 0.59
N GLU A 47 4.75 0.58 1.56
CA GLU A 47 5.71 1.08 2.55
C GLU A 47 6.96 1.65 1.86
N LEU A 48 7.51 0.94 0.87
CA LEU A 48 8.67 1.44 0.14
C LEU A 48 8.33 2.66 -0.72
N LEU A 49 7.23 2.61 -1.46
CA LEU A 49 6.77 3.72 -2.32
C LEU A 49 6.33 4.95 -1.53
N GLY A 50 5.95 4.79 -0.25
CA GLY A 50 5.45 5.87 0.59
C GLY A 50 4.04 6.33 0.22
N CYS A 51 3.21 5.42 -0.31
CA CYS A 51 1.82 5.65 -0.69
C CYS A 51 0.86 4.75 0.10
N ASP A 52 -0.44 4.95 -0.04
CA ASP A 52 -1.45 4.04 0.53
C ASP A 52 -1.52 2.76 -0.33
N PRO A 53 -1.57 1.55 0.28
CA PRO A 53 -1.71 0.30 -0.47
C PRO A 53 -2.96 0.25 -1.37
N ALA A 54 -4.01 1.01 -1.05
CA ALA A 54 -5.22 1.13 -1.88
C ALA A 54 -5.02 2.01 -3.13
N GLU A 55 -3.94 2.79 -3.19
CA GLU A 55 -3.58 3.59 -4.38
C GLU A 55 -2.79 2.79 -5.42
N ILE A 56 -2.34 1.58 -5.08
CA ILE A 56 -1.57 0.72 -5.99
C ILE A 56 -2.53 -0.21 -6.75
N GLU A 57 -2.72 0.08 -8.03
CA GLU A 57 -3.44 -0.80 -8.95
C GLU A 57 -2.64 -2.09 -9.21
N PRO A 58 -3.31 -3.25 -9.32
CA PRO A 58 -2.65 -4.55 -9.39
C PRO A 58 -1.82 -4.74 -10.69
N ASP A 59 -2.27 -4.17 -11.80
CA ASP A 59 -1.67 -4.31 -13.13
C ASP A 59 -0.85 -3.06 -13.55
N GLU A 60 -0.61 -2.13 -12.62
CA GLU A 60 0.18 -0.92 -12.90
C GLU A 60 1.68 -1.19 -12.81
N ASP A 61 2.44 -0.51 -13.67
CA ASP A 61 3.91 -0.56 -13.63
C ASP A 61 4.40 0.21 -12.41
N LEU A 62 4.88 -0.52 -11.41
CA LEU A 62 5.36 0.06 -10.16
C LEU A 62 6.55 1.02 -10.36
N ARG A 63 7.26 0.95 -11.50
CA ARG A 63 8.34 1.90 -11.83
C ARG A 63 7.79 3.30 -12.09
N ASP A 64 6.59 3.42 -12.65
CA ASP A 64 5.92 4.70 -12.86
C ASP A 64 5.52 5.34 -11.51
N LEU A 65 5.32 4.52 -10.48
CA LEU A 65 5.11 4.94 -9.09
C LEU A 65 6.40 5.26 -8.33
N GLY A 66 7.57 5.15 -8.96
CA GLY A 66 8.86 5.46 -8.36
C GLY A 66 9.58 4.27 -7.73
N LEU A 67 9.22 3.05 -8.09
CA LEU A 67 10.01 1.87 -7.76
C LEU A 67 11.33 1.88 -8.55
N ASP A 68 12.43 1.68 -7.84
CA ASP A 68 13.79 1.63 -8.40
C ASP A 68 14.51 0.33 -8.02
N SER A 69 15.70 0.12 -8.58
CA SER A 69 16.49 -1.11 -8.36
C SER A 69 16.89 -1.31 -6.90
N VAL A 70 17.11 -0.24 -6.11
CA VAL A 70 17.49 -0.35 -4.70
C VAL A 70 16.30 -0.81 -3.87
N ARG A 71 15.12 -0.24 -4.14
CA ARG A 71 13.85 -0.68 -3.50
C ARG A 71 13.51 -2.11 -3.85
N LEU A 72 13.68 -2.50 -5.11
CA LEU A 72 13.53 -3.89 -5.56
C LEU A 72 14.46 -4.85 -4.80
N MET A 73 15.74 -4.51 -4.67
CA MET A 73 16.68 -5.35 -3.91
C MET A 73 16.24 -5.51 -2.45
N THR A 74 15.70 -4.45 -1.85
CA THR A 74 15.18 -4.48 -0.48
C THR A 74 13.99 -5.46 -0.36
N LEU A 75 13.06 -5.46 -1.32
CA LEU A 75 11.94 -6.40 -1.37
C LEU A 75 12.41 -7.84 -1.55
N VAL A 76 13.35 -8.07 -2.49
CA VAL A 76 13.90 -9.41 -2.74
C VAL A 76 14.53 -9.98 -1.48
N GLU A 77 15.38 -9.21 -0.80
CA GLU A 77 16.02 -9.65 0.44
C GLU A 77 15.01 -9.94 1.56
N ARG A 78 13.99 -9.08 1.72
CA ARG A 78 12.91 -9.26 2.71
C ARG A 78 12.14 -10.55 2.43
N TRP A 79 11.62 -10.72 1.23
CA TRP A 79 10.78 -11.88 0.88
C TRP A 79 11.57 -13.19 0.82
N ARG A 80 12.86 -13.16 0.48
CA ARG A 80 13.76 -14.32 0.61
C ARG A 80 13.86 -14.81 2.05
N ALA A 81 13.97 -13.89 3.00
CA ALA A 81 14.01 -14.23 4.43
C ALA A 81 12.66 -14.73 4.97
N GLU A 82 11.55 -14.40 4.29
CA GLU A 82 10.18 -14.69 4.73
C GLU A 82 9.52 -15.89 4.03
N GLY A 83 10.23 -16.59 3.15
CA GLY A 83 9.75 -17.85 2.57
C GLY A 83 9.82 -17.97 1.05
N ALA A 84 10.41 -16.99 0.36
CA ALA A 84 10.67 -17.05 -1.08
C ALA A 84 12.18 -17.10 -1.41
N PRO A 85 12.93 -18.14 -0.98
CA PRO A 85 14.39 -18.18 -1.09
C PRO A 85 14.91 -18.17 -2.54
N GLU A 86 14.08 -18.61 -3.49
CA GLU A 86 14.40 -18.68 -4.93
C GLU A 86 14.12 -17.38 -5.69
N LEU A 87 13.44 -16.40 -5.08
CA LEU A 87 13.06 -15.15 -5.74
C LEU A 87 14.30 -14.36 -6.15
N GLU A 88 14.43 -13.94 -7.41
CA GLU A 88 15.52 -13.10 -7.87
C GLU A 88 15.05 -11.71 -8.35
N LEU A 89 15.98 -10.75 -8.41
CA LEU A 89 15.69 -9.42 -8.94
C LEU A 89 15.15 -9.43 -10.37
N PRO A 90 15.71 -10.23 -11.31
CA PRO A 90 15.18 -10.30 -12.67
C PRO A 90 13.71 -10.74 -12.70
N ASP A 91 13.29 -11.65 -11.81
CA ASP A 91 11.91 -12.11 -11.75
C ASP A 91 10.93 -10.96 -11.46
N LEU A 92 11.31 -10.05 -10.55
CA LEU A 92 10.51 -8.87 -10.25
C LEU A 92 10.65 -7.78 -11.32
N ALA A 93 11.85 -7.60 -11.87
CA ALA A 93 12.16 -6.53 -12.81
C ALA A 93 11.61 -6.76 -14.22
N GLU A 94 11.42 -8.02 -14.63
CA GLU A 94 10.81 -8.40 -15.91
C GLU A 94 9.38 -7.85 -16.01
N LYS A 95 8.62 -8.03 -14.93
CA LYS A 95 7.22 -7.61 -14.86
C LYS A 95 6.92 -6.97 -13.50
N PRO A 96 7.19 -5.67 -13.34
CA PRO A 96 7.07 -4.94 -12.08
C PRO A 96 5.63 -4.54 -11.78
N GLU A 97 4.73 -5.53 -11.80
CA GLU A 97 3.30 -5.39 -11.53
C GLU A 97 2.96 -6.16 -10.26
N LEU A 98 2.16 -5.56 -9.39
CA LEU A 98 1.80 -6.16 -8.10
C LEU A 98 1.08 -7.50 -8.26
N ALA A 99 0.21 -7.63 -9.28
CA ALA A 99 -0.49 -8.86 -9.62
C ALA A 99 0.48 -10.00 -9.98
N HIS A 100 1.51 -9.69 -10.78
CA HIS A 100 2.51 -10.68 -11.20
C HIS A 100 3.32 -11.16 -10.00
N TRP A 101 3.82 -10.24 -9.18
CA TRP A 101 4.61 -10.58 -8.00
C TRP A 101 3.81 -11.38 -6.98
N THR A 102 2.53 -11.02 -6.80
CA THR A 102 1.62 -11.78 -5.94
C THR A 102 1.46 -13.21 -6.43
N ALA A 103 1.26 -13.42 -7.73
CA ALA A 103 1.14 -14.76 -8.29
C ALA A 103 2.44 -15.58 -8.14
N LEU A 104 3.60 -14.94 -8.36
CA LEU A 104 4.92 -15.55 -8.22
C LEU A 104 5.17 -16.02 -6.77
N LEU A 105 4.86 -15.17 -5.79
CA LEU A 105 5.20 -15.41 -4.37
C LEU A 105 4.19 -16.27 -3.62
N THR A 106 2.92 -16.30 -4.06
CA THR A 106 1.88 -17.12 -3.44
C THR A 106 1.74 -18.50 -4.07
N GLY A 107 2.48 -18.80 -5.15
CA GLY A 107 2.36 -20.06 -5.87
C GLY A 107 1.02 -20.23 -6.59
N ALA A 108 0.29 -19.14 -6.85
CA ALA A 108 -1.00 -19.18 -7.56
C ALA A 108 -0.86 -19.50 -9.06
N ALA A 109 0.37 -19.52 -9.59
CA ALA A 109 0.67 -20.14 -10.87
C ALA A 109 0.90 -21.65 -10.69
N SER A 110 -0.18 -22.43 -10.69
CA SER A 110 -0.13 -23.88 -10.99
C SER A 110 -0.30 -24.11 -12.48
#